data_AF-W7BP65-F1
#
_entry.id   AF-W7BP65-F1
#
_cell.length_a   1.000
_cell.length_b   1.000
_cell.length_c   1.000
_cell.angle_alpha   90.00
_cell.angle_beta   90.00
_cell.angle_gamma   90.00
#
_symmetry.space_group_name_H-M   'P 1'
#
loop_
_entity.id
_entity.type
_entity.pdbx_description
1 polymer ?
#
loop_
_entity_poly.entity_id
_entity_poly.type
_entity_poly.pdbx_seq_one_letter_code
_entity_poly.pdbx_strand_id
1 'polypeptide(L)'
;MIFSTNESNLLNVLNYETFTSAGELASQLFVSNKTIYRLVKKINDIVQVDYQKPLILSEAGKGYILNPEFININIQQSVDYKEENQLNDLLLSLMYKHPNKKKSRSF
;
A
#
# COMPACT_ATOMS: atom_id res chain seq x y z
N MET A 1 -9.75 -10.64 1.67
CA MET A 1 -8.93 -10.07 2.77
C MET A 1 -8.99 -8.56 2.70
N ILE A 2 -9.10 -7.88 3.84
CA ILE A 2 -9.04 -6.42 3.90
C ILE A 2 -7.79 -6.04 4.68
N PHE A 3 -6.88 -5.31 4.02
CA PHE A 3 -5.70 -4.73 4.65
C PHE A 3 -6.04 -3.32 5.14
N SER A 4 -5.51 -2.90 6.29
CA SER A 4 -5.59 -1.48 6.68
C SER A 4 -4.67 -0.64 5.79
N THR A 5 -4.79 0.68 5.90
CA THR A 5 -3.97 1.65 5.17
C THR A 5 -2.46 1.39 5.35
N ASN A 6 -2.01 1.08 6.58
CA ASN A 6 -0.60 0.84 6.85
C ASN A 6 -0.08 -0.46 6.23
N GLU A 7 -0.90 -1.53 6.23
CA GLU A 7 -0.53 -2.78 5.56
C GLU A 7 -0.52 -2.59 4.04
N SER A 8 -1.48 -1.85 3.49
CA SER A 8 -1.55 -1.56 2.05
C SER A 8 -0.37 -0.70 1.59
N ASN A 9 -0.01 0.32 2.36
CA ASN A 9 1.16 1.16 2.07
C ASN A 9 2.46 0.36 2.09
N LEU A 10 2.61 -0.58 3.03
CA LEU A 10 3.78 -1.47 3.06
C LEU A 10 3.84 -2.38 1.82
N LEU A 11 2.71 -2.93 1.39
CA LEU A 11 2.63 -3.75 0.18
C LEU A 11 2.96 -2.95 -1.09
N ASN A 12 2.52 -1.70 -1.17
CA ASN A 12 2.77 -0.83 -2.33
C ASN A 12 4.24 -0.42 -2.47
N VAL A 13 4.99 -0.44 -1.36
CA VAL A 13 6.42 -0.11 -1.35
C VAL A 13 7.29 -1.32 -1.69
N LEU A 14 6.84 -2.52 -1.34
CA LEU A 14 7.57 -3.75 -1.62
C LEU A 14 7.45 -4.14 -3.10
N ASN A 15 8.42 -4.92 -3.57
CA ASN A 15 8.48 -5.42 -4.94
C ASN A 15 8.75 -6.93 -4.96
N TYR A 16 8.63 -7.54 -6.15
CA TYR A 16 8.80 -8.98 -6.36
C TYR A 16 10.21 -9.39 -6.81
N GLU A 17 11.09 -8.44 -7.13
CA GLU A 17 12.38 -8.70 -7.80
C GLU A 17 13.60 -8.51 -6.89
N THR A 18 13.51 -7.62 -5.91
CA THR A 18 14.62 -7.15 -5.08
C THR A 18 14.21 -7.06 -3.61
N PHE A 19 15.15 -7.40 -2.73
CA PHE A 19 14.96 -7.25 -1.30
C PHE A 19 15.07 -5.77 -0.89
N THR A 20 14.20 -5.36 0.02
CA THR A 20 14.23 -4.04 0.65
C THR A 20 14.49 -4.20 2.15
N SER A 21 15.45 -3.45 2.68
CA SER A 21 15.82 -3.57 4.09
C SER A 21 14.72 -3.03 5.01
N ALA A 22 14.68 -3.52 6.26
CA ALA A 22 13.73 -3.00 7.26
C ALA A 22 13.89 -1.50 7.51
N GLY A 23 15.14 -1.00 7.45
CA GLY A 23 15.46 0.41 7.66
C GLY A 23 14.99 1.33 6.53
N GLU A 24 15.09 0.88 5.29
CA GLU A 24 14.54 1.61 4.13
C GLU A 24 13.02 1.69 4.21
N LEU A 25 12.35 0.57 4.48
CA LEU A 25 10.88 0.53 4.64
C LEU A 25 10.42 1.43 5.79
N ALA A 26 11.13 1.37 6.93
CA ALA A 26 10.86 2.21 8.09
C ALA A 26 10.99 3.70 7.77
N SER A 27 12.01 4.07 7.00
CA SER A 27 12.27 5.45 6.59
C SER A 27 11.21 5.97 5.60
N GLN A 28 10.83 5.16 4.60
CA GLN A 28 9.83 5.54 3.60
C GLN A 28 8.42 5.65 4.19
N LEU A 29 8.09 4.79 5.15
CA LEU A 29 6.77 4.76 5.80
C LEU A 29 6.72 5.61 7.09
N PHE A 30 7.82 6.27 7.48
CA PHE A 30 7.93 7.07 8.69
C PHE A 30 7.55 6.32 9.98
N VAL A 31 7.98 5.07 10.10
CA VAL A 31 7.70 4.20 11.26
C VAL A 31 8.98 3.56 11.80
N SER A 32 8.89 2.89 12.95
CA SER A 32 10.02 2.13 13.50
C SER A 32 10.23 0.79 12.77
N ASN A 33 11.46 0.26 12.77
CA ASN A 33 11.76 -1.10 12.28
C ASN A 33 10.88 -2.17 12.96
N LYS A 34 10.56 -2.00 14.25
CA LYS A 34 9.67 -2.90 15.00
C LYS A 34 8.24 -2.86 14.44
N THR A 35 7.79 -1.70 13.96
CA THR A 35 6.50 -1.54 13.30
C THR A 35 6.47 -2.28 11.98
N ILE A 36 7.54 -2.17 11.16
CA ILE A 36 7.67 -2.94 9.91
C ILE A 36 7.55 -4.44 10.19
N TYR A 37 8.30 -4.96 11.15
CA TYR A 37 8.21 -6.38 11.53
C TYR A 37 6.77 -6.79 11.93
N ARG A 38 6.10 -5.97 12.75
CA ARG A 38 4.70 -6.22 13.15
C ARG A 38 3.73 -6.20 11.96
N LEU A 39 3.90 -5.27 11.03
CA LEU A 39 3.07 -5.17 9.83
C LEU A 39 3.28 -6.39 8.92
N VAL A 40 4.54 -6.76 8.65
CA VAL A 40 4.88 -7.96 7.85
C VAL A 40 4.27 -9.20 8.47
N LYS A 41 4.44 -9.40 9.78
CA LYS A 41 3.85 -10.54 10.49
C LYS A 41 2.33 -10.57 10.33
N LYS A 42 1.66 -9.45 10.55
CA LYS A 42 0.20 -9.35 10.45
C LYS A 42 -0.29 -9.64 9.03
N ILE A 43 0.39 -9.14 8.00
CA ILE A 43 0.07 -9.42 6.59
C ILE A 43 0.19 -10.92 6.31
N ASN A 44 1.31 -11.53 6.71
CA ASN A 44 1.53 -12.96 6.50
C ASN A 44 0.52 -13.83 7.25
N ASP A 45 0.19 -13.47 8.50
CA ASP A 45 -0.82 -14.18 9.29
C ASP A 45 -2.19 -14.13 8.59
N ILE A 46 -2.57 -12.99 8.01
CA ILE A 46 -3.81 -12.85 7.23
C ILE A 46 -3.77 -13.72 5.96
N VAL A 47 -2.66 -13.69 5.23
CA VAL A 47 -2.54 -14.42 3.95
C VAL A 47 -2.48 -15.93 4.14
N GLN A 48 -1.84 -16.37 5.22
CA GLN A 48 -1.65 -17.78 5.55
C GLN A 48 -2.98 -18.50 5.78
N VAL A 49 -4.03 -17.80 6.22
CA VAL A 49 -5.37 -18.38 6.41
C VAL A 49 -5.95 -18.91 5.10
N ASP A 50 -5.80 -18.17 3.99
CA ASP A 50 -6.44 -18.55 2.72
C ASP A 50 -5.48 -19.32 1.79
N TYR A 51 -4.17 -19.01 1.82
CA TYR A 51 -3.21 -19.52 0.83
C TYR A 51 -2.14 -20.45 1.41
N GLN A 52 -2.10 -20.65 2.74
CA GLN A 52 -1.11 -21.47 3.45
C GLN A 52 0.36 -21.08 3.22
N LYS A 53 0.61 -19.92 2.61
CA LYS A 53 1.95 -19.41 2.28
C LYS A 53 2.06 -17.93 2.66
N PRO A 54 3.26 -17.46 3.05
CA PRO A 54 3.48 -16.05 3.34
C PRO A 54 3.51 -15.24 2.04
N LEU A 55 2.91 -14.04 2.07
CA LEU A 55 3.00 -13.07 1.00
C LEU A 55 4.34 -12.35 0.98
N ILE A 56 4.88 -12.04 2.17
CA ILE A 56 6.15 -11.34 2.30
C ILE A 56 7.19 -12.33 2.81
N LEU A 57 8.25 -12.53 2.03
CA LEU A 57 9.40 -13.34 2.41
C LEU A 57 10.41 -12.44 3.15
N SER A 58 11.00 -12.97 4.21
CA SER A 58 12.05 -12.29 4.98
C SER A 58 13.34 -13.11 4.96
N GLU A 59 14.46 -12.48 4.61
CA GLU A 59 15.78 -13.12 4.66
C GLU A 59 16.73 -12.31 5.57
N ALA A 60 17.38 -13.01 6.50
CA ALA A 60 18.29 -12.38 7.46
C ALA A 60 19.44 -11.66 6.73
N GLY A 61 19.62 -10.38 7.05
CA GLY A 61 20.65 -9.54 6.42
C GLY A 61 20.25 -8.92 5.08
N LYS A 62 19.22 -9.42 4.38
CA LYS A 62 18.74 -8.83 3.10
C LYS A 62 17.47 -8.00 3.25
N GLY A 63 16.56 -8.39 4.14
CA GLY A 63 15.31 -7.67 4.38
C GLY A 63 14.08 -8.43 3.87
N TYR A 64 13.19 -7.73 3.16
CA TYR A 64 11.88 -8.23 2.77
C TYR A 64 11.65 -8.14 1.26
N ILE A 65 10.90 -9.10 0.71
CA ILE A 65 10.49 -9.15 -0.71
C ILE A 65 9.09 -9.76 -0.81
N LEU A 66 8.33 -9.41 -1.83
CA LEU A 66 7.07 -10.09 -2.12
C LEU A 66 7.32 -11.48 -2.70
N ASN A 67 6.51 -12.44 -2.28
CA ASN A 67 6.56 -13.80 -2.76
C ASN A 67 6.08 -13.86 -4.23
N PRO A 68 6.93 -14.26 -5.20
CA PRO A 68 6.58 -14.27 -6.62
C PRO A 68 5.39 -15.16 -6.98
N GLU A 69 5.07 -16.16 -6.15
CA GLU A 69 3.89 -17.01 -6.37
C GLU A 69 2.57 -16.21 -6.36
N PHE A 70 2.57 -15.03 -5.74
CA PHE A 70 1.40 -14.17 -5.66
C PHE A 70 1.35 -13.10 -6.76
N ILE A 71 2.24 -13.10 -7.76
CA ILE A 71 2.24 -12.12 -8.87
C ILE A 71 0.90 -12.11 -9.62
N ASN A 72 0.34 -13.29 -9.86
CA ASN A 72 -0.91 -13.44 -10.62
C ASN A 72 -2.16 -13.51 -9.73
N ILE A 73 -1.98 -13.35 -8.41
CA ILE A 73 -3.07 -13.43 -7.45
C ILE A 73 -3.45 -12.01 -7.08
N ASN A 74 -4.70 -11.63 -7.33
CA ASN A 74 -5.18 -10.33 -6.90
C ASN A 74 -5.49 -10.36 -5.39
N ILE A 75 -4.44 -10.16 -4.59
CA ILE A 75 -4.49 -10.24 -3.12
C ILE A 75 -5.14 -9.00 -2.51
N GLN A 76 -5.04 -7.87 -3.22
CA GLN A 76 -5.82 -6.69 -2.90
C GLN A 76 -7.24 -6.92 -3.40
N GLN A 77 -8.12 -7.42 -2.54
CA GLN A 77 -9.51 -6.97 -2.67
C GLN A 77 -9.42 -5.46 -2.49
N SER A 78 -9.57 -4.75 -3.61
CA SER A 78 -9.73 -3.30 -3.63
C SER A 78 -10.56 -2.95 -2.41
N VAL A 79 -9.95 -2.28 -1.43
CA VAL A 79 -10.69 -1.57 -0.40
C VAL A 79 -11.77 -0.88 -1.19
N ASP A 80 -13.04 -1.23 -0.95
CA ASP A 80 -14.16 -0.65 -1.70
C ASP A 80 -13.95 0.85 -1.56
N TYR A 81 -13.45 1.49 -2.63
CA TYR A 81 -12.93 2.86 -2.62
C TYR A 81 -14.02 3.86 -2.22
N LYS A 82 -15.24 3.39 -1.91
CA LYS A 82 -16.40 4.15 -1.43
C LYS A 82 -16.08 5.11 -0.29
N GLU A 83 -15.28 4.75 0.72
CA GLU A 83 -15.03 5.69 1.83
C GLU A 83 -14.07 6.81 1.43
N GLU A 84 -13.00 6.52 0.68
CA GLU A 84 -12.09 7.53 0.14
C GLU A 84 -12.74 8.36 -0.98
N ASN A 85 -13.71 7.76 -1.69
CA ASN A 85 -14.50 8.42 -2.72
C ASN A 85 -15.41 9.50 -2.16
N GLN A 86 -15.93 9.42 -0.93
CA GLN A 86 -16.79 10.50 -0.42
C GLN A 86 -16.06 11.85 -0.34
N LEU A 87 -14.80 11.84 0.11
CA LEU A 87 -13.98 13.05 0.18
C LEU A 87 -13.59 13.51 -1.24
N ASN A 88 -13.24 12.58 -2.12
CA ASN A 88 -12.91 12.89 -3.51
C ASN A 88 -14.13 13.43 -4.28
N ASP A 89 -15.32 12.88 -4.06
CA ASP A 89 -16.59 13.30 -4.66
C ASP A 89 -16.97 14.70 -4.14
N LEU A 90 -16.79 14.96 -2.84
CA LEU A 90 -16.98 16.29 -2.27
C LEU A 90 -15.99 17.29 -2.89
N LEU A 91 -14.70 16.96 -2.94
CA LEU A 91 -13.66 17.78 -3.54
C LEU A 91 -13.97 18.07 -5.02
N LEU A 92 -14.33 17.04 -5.77
CA LEU A 92 -14.70 17.14 -7.17
C LEU A 92 -15.92 18.04 -7.36
N SER A 93 -16.93 17.91 -6.49
CA SER A 93 -18.10 18.78 -6.49
C SER A 93 -17.75 20.26 -6.22
N LEU A 94 -16.80 20.52 -5.32
CA LEU A 94 -16.32 21.87 -5.02
C LEU A 94 -15.56 22.47 -6.20
N MET A 95 -14.69 21.67 -6.84
CA MET A 95 -13.95 22.08 -8.04
C MET A 95 -14.88 22.43 -9.20
N TYR A 96 -15.96 21.66 -9.40
CA TYR A 96 -16.95 21.93 -10.44
C TYR A 96 -17.87 23.10 -10.11
N LYS A 97 -18.19 23.36 -8.84
CA LYS A 97 -19.00 24.52 -8.43
C LYS A 97 -18.24 25.84 -8.55
N HIS A 98 -16.93 25.82 -8.30
CA HIS A 98 -16.09 27.01 -8.34
C HIS A 98 -14.90 26.84 -9.30
N PRO A 99 -15.17 26.67 -10.61
CA PRO A 99 -14.10 26.55 -11.59
C PRO A 99 -13.40 27.91 -11.68
N ASN A 100 -12.16 27.95 -11.22
CA ASN A 100 -11.37 29.17 -11.27
C ASN A 100 -11.02 29.45 -12.75
N LYS A 101 -11.73 30.40 -13.37
CA LYS A 101 -11.46 30.82 -14.76
C LYS A 101 -10.06 31.44 -14.79
N LYS A 102 -9.07 30.66 -15.23
CA LYS A 102 -7.80 31.24 -15.66
C LYS A 102 -8.13 32.32 -16.70
N LYS A 103 -7.84 33.59 -16.38
CA LYS A 103 -7.85 34.65 -17.39
C LYS A 103 -6.81 34.25 -18.42
N SER A 104 -7.26 33.70 -19.55
CA SER A 104 -6.39 33.55 -20.71
C SER A 104 -5.89 34.96 -21.03
N ARG A 105 -4.59 35.19 -20.83
CA ARG A 105 -3.96 36.42 -21.30
C ARG A 105 -3.99 36.30 -22.83
N SER A 106 -4.91 37.01 -23.47
CA SER A 106 -4.83 37.25 -24.91
C SER A 106 -3.55 38.04 -25.16
N PHE A 107 -2.65 37.47 -25.94
CA PHE A 107 -1.50 38.16 -26.52
C PHE A 107 -1.94 39.15 -27.58
#